data_AF-A0AAP0PKN2-F1
#
_entry.id   AF-A0AAP0PKN2-F1
#
_cell.length_a   1.000
_cell.length_b   1.000
_cell.length_c   1.000
_cell.angle_alpha   90.00
_cell.angle_beta   90.00
_cell.angle_gamma   90.00
#
_symmetry.space_group_name_H-M   'P 1'
#
loop_
_entity.id
_entity.type
_entity.pdbx_description
1 polymer ?
#
loop_
_entity_poly.entity_id
_entity_poly.type
_entity_poly.pdbx_seq_one_letter_code
_entity_poly.pdbx_strand_id
1 'polypeptide(L)'
;MSSTSQMMGTTPLASPRGVVSSPSGGVRTSDFRPCGLKSVFVPSSLPYDSTTSNVPSRVVAMAGDGGIGERLDNSPLISSCMDVVDDKQAMDISPKLPERDFAGTTYVPVYVMLPLGVINMKCELVDPDGLLQQLRILKSINVDGVTVDCWWGIVEAHAPQEYEWTGYKRLFQIVRELKLKLQVVMSFHECGGNVGDDVCIPLPHWVAEIGRNNPEIFFTDREGRRNSECLTWGIDKERVLRGRTAAEVYFDYMRSFRVEFDEFFRMESFLKLKLD
;
A
#
# COMPACT_ATOMS: atom_id res chain seq x y z
N MET A 1 9.87 35.95 74.81
CA MET A 1 10.14 37.03 73.85
C MET A 1 11.58 36.91 73.38
N SER A 2 11.77 37.01 72.06
CA SER A 2 13.01 37.28 71.31
C SER A 2 14.02 36.15 71.04
N SER A 3 14.29 36.04 69.73
CA SER A 3 15.13 35.11 68.95
C SER A 3 16.60 35.53 68.84
N THR A 4 17.49 34.60 68.47
CA THR A 4 18.69 34.67 67.57
C THR A 4 19.54 33.38 67.77
N SER A 5 20.40 32.82 66.91
CA SER A 5 20.88 33.01 65.53
C SER A 5 21.63 31.71 65.07
N GLN A 6 22.09 31.71 63.82
CA GLN A 6 22.76 30.70 62.94
C GLN A 6 23.98 29.91 63.48
N MET A 7 24.37 28.81 62.79
CA MET A 7 25.64 28.66 62.02
C MET A 7 25.91 27.23 61.42
N MET A 8 26.25 27.21 60.11
CA MET A 8 27.28 26.45 59.35
C MET A 8 27.58 24.94 59.49
N GLY A 9 27.92 24.30 58.33
CA GLY A 9 29.10 23.41 58.25
C GLY A 9 29.02 22.19 57.30
N THR A 10 29.67 22.28 56.13
CA THR A 10 29.93 21.23 55.11
C THR A 10 31.27 20.50 55.31
N THR A 11 31.42 19.21 54.91
CA THR A 11 32.69 18.48 54.56
C THR A 11 32.40 17.00 54.13
N PRO A 12 33.32 16.19 53.56
CA PRO A 12 33.92 16.27 52.20
C PRO A 12 34.03 14.91 51.44
N LEU A 13 34.66 14.97 50.26
CA LEU A 13 35.02 13.92 49.27
C LEU A 13 36.26 13.09 49.67
N ALA A 14 36.32 11.79 49.31
CA ALA A 14 37.57 11.09 48.90
C ALA A 14 37.31 9.71 48.24
N SER A 15 38.07 9.42 47.18
CA SER A 15 38.24 8.12 46.49
C SER A 15 39.65 7.57 46.81
N PRO A 16 39.96 6.26 46.66
CA PRO A 16 40.80 5.88 45.49
C PRO A 16 40.67 4.43 44.93
N ARG A 17 41.03 4.35 43.63
CA ARG A 17 41.53 3.28 42.72
C ARG A 17 41.90 1.85 43.22
N GLY A 18 41.63 0.87 42.34
CA GLY A 18 42.39 -0.40 42.19
C GLY A 18 41.81 -1.36 41.12
N VAL A 19 42.63 -1.77 40.15
CA VAL A 19 42.33 -2.46 38.87
C VAL A 19 42.34 -4.01 38.98
N VAL A 20 41.62 -4.75 38.10
CA VAL A 20 42.11 -5.89 37.25
C VAL A 20 40.99 -6.75 36.62
N SER A 21 41.07 -6.90 35.29
CA SER A 21 40.65 -7.98 34.35
C SER A 21 39.18 -8.26 33.96
N SER A 22 38.94 -8.15 32.64
CA SER A 22 37.80 -8.68 31.85
C SER A 22 37.92 -10.21 31.60
N PRO A 23 36.87 -10.91 31.10
CA PRO A 23 36.53 -10.85 29.67
C PRO A 23 35.02 -10.82 29.31
N SER A 24 34.73 -10.08 28.23
CA SER A 24 33.92 -10.48 27.08
C SER A 24 32.53 -11.11 27.29
N GLY A 25 31.48 -10.31 27.07
CA GLY A 25 30.11 -10.78 26.87
C GLY A 25 29.29 -9.76 26.10
N GLY A 26 29.69 -9.51 24.84
CA GLY A 26 28.96 -8.60 23.95
C GLY A 26 27.53 -9.09 23.72
N VAL A 27 26.56 -8.29 24.15
CA VAL A 27 25.16 -8.45 23.76
C VAL A 27 25.10 -8.20 22.27
N ARG A 28 24.85 -9.26 21.51
CA ARG A 28 24.62 -9.20 20.07
C ARG A 28 23.34 -8.41 19.82
N THR A 29 23.48 -7.19 19.32
CA THR A 29 22.47 -6.54 18.50
C THR A 29 22.15 -7.50 17.36
N SER A 30 20.94 -8.07 17.36
CA SER A 30 20.48 -8.96 16.31
C SER A 30 20.56 -8.25 14.97
N ASP A 31 21.38 -8.80 14.08
CA ASP A 31 21.59 -8.35 12.72
C ASP A 31 20.24 -8.14 12.00
N PHE A 32 19.90 -6.88 11.75
CA PHE A 32 18.95 -6.55 10.69
C PHE A 32 19.62 -6.93 9.37
N ARG A 33 19.21 -8.06 8.78
CA ARG A 33 19.64 -8.41 7.43
C ARG A 33 18.96 -7.46 6.44
N PRO A 34 19.72 -6.79 5.54
CA PRO A 34 19.15 -6.12 4.39
C PRO A 34 18.39 -7.13 3.54
N CYS A 35 17.32 -6.68 2.87
CA CYS A 35 16.49 -7.44 1.95
C CYS A 35 17.34 -8.43 1.13
N GLY A 36 17.03 -9.73 1.23
CA GLY A 36 17.81 -10.78 0.58
C GLY A 36 17.81 -10.56 -0.94
N LEU A 37 18.99 -10.47 -1.54
CA LEU A 37 19.16 -10.28 -2.98
C LEU A 37 18.39 -11.35 -3.75
N LYS A 38 17.34 -10.97 -4.48
CA LYS A 38 16.64 -11.83 -5.44
C LYS A 38 17.60 -12.12 -6.60
N SER A 39 17.92 -13.40 -6.86
CA SER A 39 18.85 -13.76 -7.95
C SER A 39 18.22 -13.53 -9.32
N VAL A 40 18.91 -12.84 -10.22
CA VAL A 40 18.48 -12.64 -11.61
C VAL A 40 19.00 -13.77 -12.49
N PHE A 41 18.09 -14.42 -13.23
CA PHE A 41 18.43 -15.36 -14.31
C PHE A 41 18.75 -14.55 -15.57
N VAL A 42 19.97 -14.69 -16.10
CA VAL A 42 20.41 -14.01 -17.33
C VAL A 42 20.28 -15.00 -18.49
N PRO A 43 19.45 -14.74 -19.53
CA PRO A 43 19.48 -15.53 -20.75
C PRO A 43 20.77 -15.22 -21.52
N SER A 44 21.47 -16.27 -21.94
CA SER A 44 22.65 -16.21 -22.79
C SER A 44 22.31 -15.57 -24.14
N SER A 45 22.99 -14.45 -24.46
CA SER A 45 22.92 -13.78 -25.75
C SER A 45 23.72 -14.55 -26.81
N LEU A 46 23.06 -14.92 -27.91
CA LEU A 46 23.71 -15.32 -29.16
C LEU A 46 23.69 -14.13 -30.15
N PRO A 47 24.73 -13.95 -31.00
CA PRO A 47 24.97 -12.70 -31.71
C PRO A 47 24.37 -12.64 -33.13
N TYR A 48 23.91 -11.42 -33.48
CA TYR A 48 23.81 -10.76 -34.80
C TYR A 48 23.08 -11.45 -35.97
N ASP A 49 22.15 -10.75 -36.64
CA ASP A 49 22.53 -9.83 -37.71
C ASP A 49 21.40 -8.84 -38.10
N SER A 50 21.81 -7.66 -38.57
CA SER A 50 20.95 -6.53 -38.95
C SER A 50 20.69 -6.52 -40.45
N THR A 51 19.44 -6.59 -40.89
CA THR A 51 19.03 -6.05 -42.20
C THR A 51 17.59 -5.56 -42.17
N THR A 52 17.42 -4.36 -42.71
CA THR A 52 16.19 -3.56 -42.82
C THR A 52 15.32 -4.01 -44.00
N SER A 53 14.01 -4.22 -43.77
CA SER A 53 12.99 -4.01 -44.80
C SER A 53 11.59 -3.86 -44.19
N ASN A 54 10.93 -2.73 -44.48
CA ASN A 54 9.52 -2.44 -44.21
C ASN A 54 8.59 -3.39 -45.00
N VAL A 55 7.40 -3.68 -44.45
CA VAL A 55 6.04 -3.81 -45.08
C VAL A 55 5.11 -4.67 -44.17
N PRO A 56 3.78 -4.42 -44.12
CA PRO A 56 3.00 -4.40 -42.87
C PRO A 56 2.19 -5.67 -42.52
N SER A 57 1.77 -5.69 -41.24
CA SER A 57 1.00 -6.69 -40.51
C SER A 57 -0.28 -7.19 -41.22
N ARG A 58 -0.44 -8.51 -41.33
CA ARG A 58 -1.72 -9.19 -41.58
C ARG A 58 -2.08 -10.08 -40.39
N VAL A 59 -3.23 -9.78 -39.80
CA VAL A 59 -3.97 -10.61 -38.85
C VAL A 59 -4.40 -11.90 -39.56
N VAL A 60 -4.15 -13.05 -38.93
CA VAL A 60 -4.63 -14.37 -39.37
C VAL A 60 -5.64 -14.86 -38.34
N ALA A 61 -6.91 -14.91 -38.72
CA ALA A 61 -7.96 -15.66 -38.04
C ALA A 61 -8.05 -17.05 -38.69
N MET A 62 -7.97 -18.11 -37.88
CA MET A 62 -8.19 -19.49 -38.31
C MET A 62 -9.67 -19.84 -38.18
N ALA A 63 -10.25 -20.32 -39.29
CA ALA A 63 -11.57 -20.92 -39.36
C ALA A 63 -11.44 -22.45 -39.50
N GLY A 64 -12.36 -23.20 -38.89
CA GLY A 64 -12.73 -24.57 -39.26
C GLY A 64 -14.27 -24.66 -39.15
N ASP A 65 -14.99 -24.77 -40.27
CA ASP A 65 -15.42 -26.02 -40.95
C ASP A 65 -16.44 -26.79 -40.09
N GLY A 66 -17.75 -26.73 -40.33
CA GLY A 66 -18.55 -27.25 -41.46
C GLY A 66 -19.54 -28.28 -40.86
N GLY A 67 -20.81 -28.48 -41.19
CA GLY A 67 -21.81 -27.85 -42.05
C GLY A 67 -23.18 -28.54 -41.82
N ILE A 68 -24.25 -27.91 -42.32
CA ILE A 68 -25.54 -28.46 -42.81
C ILE A 68 -26.54 -29.13 -41.82
N GLY A 69 -27.77 -28.58 -41.78
CA GLY A 69 -28.98 -29.32 -41.38
C GLY A 69 -30.17 -28.43 -40.95
N GLU A 70 -31.02 -28.03 -41.90
CA GLU A 70 -32.30 -27.33 -41.69
C GLU A 70 -33.37 -28.23 -41.03
N ARG A 71 -34.24 -27.67 -40.16
CA ARG A 71 -35.71 -27.76 -40.29
C ARG A 71 -36.50 -26.94 -39.24
N LEU A 72 -37.48 -26.19 -39.73
CA LEU A 72 -38.63 -25.67 -38.98
C LEU A 72 -39.54 -26.82 -38.49
N ASP A 73 -40.17 -26.67 -37.31
CA ASP A 73 -41.64 -26.52 -37.19
C ASP A 73 -42.15 -26.44 -35.74
N ASN A 74 -42.88 -25.36 -35.47
CA ASN A 74 -44.12 -25.17 -34.70
C ASN A 74 -44.46 -26.01 -33.43
N SER A 75 -44.74 -25.24 -32.35
CA SER A 75 -45.51 -25.48 -31.10
C SER A 75 -46.97 -25.95 -31.38
N PRO A 76 -47.93 -26.17 -30.42
CA PRO A 76 -47.93 -26.00 -28.94
C PRO A 76 -48.70 -27.08 -28.14
N LEU A 77 -48.61 -27.13 -26.78
CA LEU A 77 -49.74 -27.47 -25.88
C LEU A 77 -49.49 -27.02 -24.41
N ILE A 78 -50.12 -25.91 -24.05
CA ILE A 78 -51.04 -25.66 -22.91
C ILE A 78 -50.72 -26.29 -21.53
N SER A 79 -50.46 -25.42 -20.54
CA SER A 79 -51.15 -25.47 -19.24
C SER A 79 -51.25 -24.06 -18.66
N SER A 80 -52.44 -23.49 -18.72
CA SER A 80 -52.80 -22.19 -18.15
C SER A 80 -53.37 -22.35 -16.74
N CYS A 81 -53.04 -21.43 -15.84
CA CYS A 81 -53.94 -21.01 -14.78
C CYS A 81 -53.77 -19.49 -14.56
N MET A 82 -54.80 -18.74 -14.97
CA MET A 82 -55.14 -17.35 -14.61
C MET A 82 -55.56 -17.31 -13.12
N ASP A 83 -55.62 -16.24 -12.35
CA ASP A 83 -55.50 -14.77 -12.49
C ASP A 83 -55.38 -14.23 -11.04
N VAL A 84 -54.83 -13.02 -10.84
CA VAL A 84 -55.45 -11.88 -10.14
C VAL A 84 -54.39 -10.77 -9.95
N VAL A 85 -54.81 -9.59 -10.36
CA VAL A 85 -54.14 -8.29 -10.44
C VAL A 85 -53.69 -7.75 -9.07
N ASP A 86 -52.45 -7.25 -8.98
CA ASP A 86 -52.14 -6.04 -8.21
C ASP A 86 -51.11 -5.20 -8.99
N ASP A 87 -51.57 -4.04 -9.45
CA ASP A 87 -50.81 -3.05 -10.18
C ASP A 87 -49.86 -2.33 -9.21
N LYS A 88 -48.58 -2.73 -9.18
CA LYS A 88 -47.51 -1.87 -8.69
C LYS A 88 -46.34 -1.93 -9.63
N GLN A 89 -46.20 -0.87 -10.43
CA GLN A 89 -45.02 -0.57 -11.22
C GLN A 89 -43.78 -0.59 -10.32
N ALA A 90 -43.08 -1.72 -10.28
CA ALA A 90 -41.71 -1.78 -9.84
C ALA A 90 -40.87 -1.16 -10.97
N MET A 91 -40.55 0.12 -10.84
CA MET A 91 -39.45 0.69 -11.60
C MET A 91 -38.20 -0.11 -11.26
N ASP A 92 -37.72 -0.88 -12.23
CA ASP A 92 -36.42 -1.54 -12.19
C ASP A 92 -35.34 -0.46 -12.25
N ILE A 93 -35.05 0.15 -11.10
CA ILE A 93 -33.92 1.05 -10.92
C ILE A 93 -32.73 0.15 -10.61
N SER A 94 -32.21 -0.50 -11.65
CA SER A 94 -30.82 -0.94 -11.63
C SER A 94 -29.97 0.30 -11.35
N PRO A 95 -29.22 0.39 -10.24
CA PRO A 95 -28.38 1.54 -9.99
C PRO A 95 -27.26 1.49 -11.03
N LYS A 96 -27.42 2.26 -12.12
CA LYS A 96 -26.32 2.56 -13.01
C LYS A 96 -25.25 3.20 -12.14
N LEU A 97 -24.16 2.47 -11.91
CA LEU A 97 -22.93 3.03 -11.38
C LEU A 97 -22.66 4.32 -12.16
N PRO A 98 -22.33 5.45 -11.50
CA PRO A 98 -22.03 6.67 -12.21
C PRO A 98 -20.83 6.38 -13.13
N GLU A 99 -21.13 6.21 -14.41
CA GLU A 99 -20.16 6.34 -15.49
C GLU A 99 -19.50 7.72 -15.29
N ARG A 100 -18.17 7.80 -15.41
CA ARG A 100 -17.42 9.03 -15.12
C ARG A 100 -17.97 10.14 -15.99
N ASP A 101 -18.80 10.99 -15.38
CA ASP A 101 -19.40 12.13 -16.06
C ASP A 101 -18.30 13.17 -16.34
N PHE A 102 -17.83 13.21 -17.58
CA PHE A 102 -16.90 14.23 -18.06
C PHE A 102 -17.63 15.52 -18.48
N ALA A 103 -18.95 15.64 -18.24
CA ALA A 103 -19.74 16.79 -18.70
C ALA A 103 -19.49 18.11 -17.94
N GLY A 104 -18.64 18.11 -16.90
CA GLY A 104 -18.41 19.30 -16.08
C GLY A 104 -17.34 20.27 -16.61
N THR A 105 -16.22 19.77 -17.14
CA THR A 105 -15.10 20.58 -17.66
C THR A 105 -14.19 19.74 -18.56
N THR A 106 -13.54 20.32 -19.59
CA THR A 106 -12.45 19.67 -20.36
C THR A 106 -11.14 19.53 -19.58
N TYR A 107 -11.12 19.97 -18.31
CA TYR A 107 -9.93 20.00 -17.48
C TYR A 107 -9.59 18.59 -16.97
N VAL A 108 -8.35 18.16 -17.19
CA VAL A 108 -7.81 16.90 -16.67
C VAL A 108 -6.86 17.23 -15.51
N PRO A 109 -7.18 16.85 -14.27
CA PRO A 109 -6.36 17.21 -13.13
C PRO A 109 -5.04 16.44 -13.12
N VAL A 110 -3.94 17.14 -12.83
CA VAL A 110 -2.58 16.60 -12.80
C VAL A 110 -2.12 16.42 -11.36
N TYR A 111 -1.65 15.21 -11.05
CA TYR A 111 -1.10 14.85 -9.75
C TYR A 111 0.34 14.38 -9.90
N VAL A 112 1.19 14.75 -8.95
CA VAL A 112 2.60 14.31 -8.90
C VAL A 112 2.78 13.29 -7.79
N MET A 113 3.39 12.15 -8.10
CA MET A 113 3.72 11.13 -7.10
C MET A 113 4.91 11.59 -6.26
N LEU A 114 4.78 11.50 -4.94
CA LEU A 114 5.88 11.81 -4.02
C LEU A 114 6.95 10.70 -4.06
N PRO A 115 8.19 10.99 -3.64
CA PRO A 115 9.23 9.98 -3.54
C PRO A 115 8.80 8.81 -2.64
N LEU A 116 9.13 7.58 -3.03
CA LEU A 116 8.75 6.35 -2.30
C LEU A 116 9.23 6.35 -0.84
N GLY A 117 10.40 6.94 -0.59
CA GLY A 117 11.02 7.08 0.73
C GLY A 117 10.69 8.37 1.48
N VAL A 118 9.61 9.09 1.12
CA VAL A 118 9.21 10.33 1.81
C VAL A 118 8.89 10.08 3.30
N ILE A 119 8.41 8.89 3.64
CA ILE A 119 8.29 8.39 5.02
C ILE A 119 9.31 7.26 5.23
N ASN A 120 10.08 7.32 6.31
CA ASN A 120 11.06 6.28 6.64
C ASN A 120 10.43 5.07 7.38
N MET A 121 11.21 4.02 7.61
CA MET A 121 10.76 2.80 8.31
C MET A 121 10.35 3.00 9.78
N LYS A 122 10.61 4.17 10.38
CA LYS A 122 10.16 4.54 11.72
C LYS A 122 8.86 5.37 11.67
N CYS A 123 8.25 5.48 10.50
CA CYS A 123 7.11 6.34 10.23
C CYS A 123 7.39 7.83 10.52
N GLU A 124 8.58 8.31 10.17
CA GLU A 124 8.97 9.73 10.27
C GLU A 124 9.08 10.35 8.87
N LEU A 125 8.67 11.61 8.74
CA LEU A 125 8.79 12.37 7.50
C LEU A 125 10.26 12.75 7.24
N VAL A 126 10.78 12.32 6.09
CA VAL A 126 12.16 12.61 5.66
C VAL A 126 12.22 14.01 5.05
N ASP A 127 13.22 14.80 5.47
CA ASP A 127 13.48 16.17 4.99
C ASP A 127 12.22 17.04 4.81
N PRO A 128 11.51 17.39 5.91
CA PRO A 128 10.27 18.18 5.82
C PRO A 128 10.47 19.54 5.13
N ASP A 129 11.63 20.17 5.30
CA ASP A 129 11.92 21.49 4.75
C ASP A 129 12.17 21.43 3.24
N GLY A 130 12.95 20.46 2.77
CA GLY A 130 13.16 20.23 1.34
C GLY A 130 11.87 19.83 0.64
N LEU A 131 11.08 18.94 1.24
CA LEU A 131 9.76 18.58 0.71
C LEU A 131 8.84 19.81 0.59
N LEU A 132 8.78 20.64 1.63
CA LEU A 132 7.97 21.86 1.62
C LEU A 132 8.37 22.81 0.48
N GLN A 133 9.67 22.96 0.21
CA GLN A 133 10.17 23.76 -0.92
C GLN A 133 9.73 23.17 -2.26
N GLN A 134 9.88 21.86 -2.45
CA GLN A 134 9.45 21.16 -3.66
C GLN A 134 7.94 21.28 -3.90
N LEU A 135 7.12 21.08 -2.87
CA LEU A 135 5.67 21.21 -2.96
C LEU A 135 5.21 22.65 -3.29
N ARG A 136 5.93 23.67 -2.79
CA ARG A 136 5.68 25.07 -3.18
C ARG A 136 5.94 25.32 -4.66
N ILE A 137 6.98 24.71 -5.23
CA ILE A 137 7.26 24.78 -6.66
C ILE A 137 6.15 24.07 -7.46
N LEU A 138 5.73 22.88 -7.05
CA LEU A 138 4.60 22.19 -7.69
C LEU A 138 3.31 23.03 -7.66
N LYS A 139 3.06 23.70 -6.53
CA LYS A 139 1.92 24.60 -6.40
C LYS A 139 2.01 25.83 -7.31
N SER A 140 3.21 26.40 -7.49
CA SER A 140 3.39 27.60 -8.33
C SER A 140 3.19 27.32 -9.83
N ILE A 141 3.35 26.07 -10.26
CA ILE A 141 3.06 25.62 -11.63
C ILE A 141 1.66 25.01 -11.79
N ASN A 142 0.76 25.26 -10.82
CA ASN A 142 -0.66 24.88 -10.87
C ASN A 142 -0.96 23.37 -10.91
N VAL A 143 -0.10 22.53 -10.32
CA VAL A 143 -0.45 21.11 -10.06
C VAL A 143 -1.67 21.04 -9.12
N ASP A 144 -2.62 20.13 -9.40
CA ASP A 144 -3.83 19.97 -8.60
C ASP A 144 -3.56 19.35 -7.22
N GLY A 145 -2.62 18.41 -7.18
CA GLY A 145 -2.32 17.67 -5.97
C GLY A 145 -1.15 16.72 -6.09
N VAL A 146 -0.95 15.94 -5.03
CA VAL A 146 0.10 14.92 -4.96
C VAL A 146 -0.50 13.55 -4.65
N THR A 147 0.22 12.50 -5.04
CA THR A 147 -0.10 11.12 -4.68
C THR A 147 0.99 10.59 -3.76
N VAL A 148 0.61 9.85 -2.72
CA VAL A 148 1.53 9.21 -1.79
C VAL A 148 1.07 7.80 -1.44
N ASP A 149 2.03 6.89 -1.33
CA ASP A 149 1.84 5.54 -0.80
C ASP A 149 1.82 5.56 0.73
N CYS A 150 0.74 5.03 1.31
CA CYS A 150 0.66 4.66 2.71
C CYS A 150 1.05 3.19 2.84
N TRP A 151 2.33 2.96 3.10
CA TRP A 151 2.90 1.63 3.19
C TRP A 151 2.41 0.86 4.43
N TRP A 152 1.78 -0.29 4.20
CA TRP A 152 1.36 -1.19 5.27
C TRP A 152 2.54 -1.61 6.16
N GLY A 153 3.68 -1.92 5.54
CA GLY A 153 4.92 -2.32 6.21
C GLY A 153 5.56 -1.28 7.12
N ILE A 154 5.21 0.01 6.98
CA ILE A 154 5.66 1.09 7.87
C ILE A 154 4.65 1.29 8.99
N VAL A 155 3.37 1.36 8.65
CA VAL A 155 2.33 1.79 9.58
C VAL A 155 1.97 0.70 10.59
N GLU A 156 1.86 -0.57 10.19
CA GLU A 156 1.55 -1.70 11.08
C GLU A 156 2.78 -2.61 11.27
N ALA A 157 3.99 -2.01 11.27
CA ALA A 157 5.26 -2.71 11.11
C ALA A 157 5.53 -3.81 12.16
N HIS A 158 5.21 -3.52 13.43
CA HIS A 158 5.68 -4.29 14.58
C HIS A 158 4.72 -5.40 14.99
N ALA A 159 3.43 -5.09 15.13
CA ALA A 159 2.44 -6.04 15.60
C ALA A 159 1.06 -5.78 14.99
N PRO A 160 0.20 -6.81 14.92
CA PRO A 160 -1.20 -6.67 14.55
C PRO A 160 -1.90 -5.53 15.29
N GLN A 161 -2.56 -4.66 14.55
CA GLN A 161 -3.39 -3.56 15.04
C GLN A 161 -2.65 -2.47 15.83
N GLU A 162 -1.32 -2.46 15.79
CA GLU A 162 -0.49 -1.35 16.29
C GLU A 162 -0.11 -0.45 15.12
N TYR A 163 -0.89 0.62 14.93
CA TYR A 163 -0.73 1.56 13.81
C TYR A 163 0.02 2.81 14.22
N GLU A 164 1.06 3.16 13.47
CA GLU A 164 1.79 4.42 13.59
C GLU A 164 1.54 5.30 12.35
N TRP A 165 1.04 6.51 12.58
CA TRP A 165 0.61 7.44 11.53
C TRP A 165 1.32 8.80 11.58
N THR A 166 2.22 9.02 12.53
CA THR A 166 2.80 10.35 12.84
C THR A 166 3.45 11.02 11.62
N GLY A 167 4.27 10.29 10.86
CA GLY A 167 4.90 10.79 9.64
C GLY A 167 3.89 11.20 8.57
N TYR A 168 2.90 10.35 8.30
CA TYR A 168 1.83 10.66 7.34
C TYR A 168 0.96 11.84 7.79
N LYS A 169 0.67 11.95 9.09
CA LYS A 169 -0.04 13.09 9.66
C LYS A 169 0.71 14.40 9.43
N ARG A 170 2.02 14.40 9.66
CA ARG A 170 2.85 15.58 9.38
C ARG A 170 2.85 15.94 7.89
N LEU A 171 2.98 14.94 7.02
CA LEU A 171 2.92 15.12 5.57
C LEU A 171 1.57 15.72 5.13
N PHE A 172 0.45 15.16 5.59
CA PHE A 172 -0.89 15.58 5.17
C PHE A 172 -1.20 17.00 5.64
N GLN A 173 -0.70 17.38 6.82
CA GLN A 173 -0.77 18.76 7.31
C GLN A 173 -0.06 19.74 6.36
N ILE A 174 1.16 19.42 5.91
CA ILE A 174 1.91 20.25 4.96
C ILE A 174 1.16 20.39 3.63
N VAL A 175 0.68 19.28 3.08
CA VAL A 175 -0.09 19.26 1.81
C VAL A 175 -1.36 20.12 1.93
N ARG A 176 -2.06 20.00 3.06
CA ARG A 176 -3.26 20.80 3.39
C ARG A 176 -2.93 22.30 3.48
N GLU A 177 -1.87 22.68 4.17
CA GLU A 177 -1.44 24.08 4.32
C GLU A 177 -1.12 24.73 2.98
N LEU A 178 -0.56 23.95 2.03
CA LEU A 178 -0.29 24.38 0.67
C LEU A 178 -1.51 24.34 -0.26
N LYS A 179 -2.67 23.88 0.23
CA LYS A 179 -3.93 23.75 -0.53
C LYS A 179 -3.74 22.92 -1.81
N LEU A 180 -2.98 21.84 -1.70
CA LEU A 180 -2.87 20.80 -2.71
C LEU A 180 -3.88 19.70 -2.40
N LYS A 181 -4.47 19.07 -3.41
CA LYS A 181 -5.24 17.84 -3.21
C LYS A 181 -4.29 16.68 -2.91
N LEU A 182 -4.80 15.66 -2.22
CA LEU A 182 -4.05 14.50 -1.80
C LEU A 182 -4.72 13.23 -2.31
N GLN A 183 -3.96 12.40 -3.00
CA GLN A 183 -4.35 11.02 -3.29
C GLN A 183 -3.50 10.10 -2.44
N VAL A 184 -4.15 9.23 -1.67
CA VAL A 184 -3.47 8.23 -0.84
C VAL A 184 -3.69 6.87 -1.45
N VAL A 185 -2.59 6.15 -1.69
CA VAL A 185 -2.60 4.74 -2.05
C VAL A 185 -2.46 3.94 -0.77
N MET A 186 -3.39 3.03 -0.50
CA MET A 186 -3.25 2.06 0.59
C MET A 186 -2.42 0.90 0.05
N SER A 187 -1.12 0.93 0.31
CA SER A 187 -0.14 0.05 -0.34
C SER A 187 0.07 -1.20 0.51
N PHE A 188 -0.64 -2.27 0.17
CA PHE A 188 -0.62 -3.58 0.87
C PHE A 188 0.44 -4.53 0.30
N HIS A 189 1.49 -3.97 -0.28
CA HIS A 189 2.56 -4.68 -0.96
C HIS A 189 3.94 -4.14 -0.56
N GLU A 190 4.99 -4.92 -0.86
CA GLU A 190 6.39 -4.53 -0.69
C GLU A 190 6.82 -3.50 -1.74
N CYS A 191 7.52 -2.45 -1.32
CA CYS A 191 8.18 -1.51 -2.21
C CYS A 191 9.61 -1.99 -2.51
N GLY A 192 9.94 -2.12 -3.79
CA GLY A 192 11.30 -2.41 -4.26
C GLY A 192 11.72 -3.85 -3.98
N GLY A 193 12.96 -4.03 -3.51
CA GLY A 193 13.56 -5.34 -3.22
C GLY A 193 14.38 -5.92 -4.37
N ASN A 194 14.58 -5.16 -5.45
CA ASN A 194 15.47 -5.51 -6.56
C ASN A 194 16.84 -4.85 -6.43
N VAL A 195 17.82 -5.39 -7.17
CA VAL A 195 19.18 -4.84 -7.22
C VAL A 195 19.14 -3.44 -7.85
N GLY A 196 19.50 -2.43 -7.06
CA GLY A 196 19.54 -1.03 -7.50
C GLY A 196 18.39 -0.17 -6.98
N ASP A 197 17.45 -0.73 -6.21
CA ASP A 197 16.41 0.07 -5.57
C ASP A 197 16.99 0.84 -4.37
N ASP A 198 16.79 2.16 -4.35
CA ASP A 198 17.23 3.03 -3.25
C ASP A 198 16.37 2.88 -1.98
N VAL A 199 15.19 2.26 -2.11
CA VAL A 199 14.19 2.10 -1.05
C VAL A 199 13.63 0.68 -1.07
N CYS A 200 13.76 -0.04 0.05
CA CYS A 200 13.13 -1.35 0.29
C CYS A 200 12.16 -1.23 1.48
N ILE A 201 10.86 -1.37 1.23
CA ILE A 201 9.83 -1.34 2.29
C ILE A 201 9.10 -2.69 2.25
N PRO A 202 9.46 -3.65 3.11
CA PRO A 202 8.83 -4.97 3.14
C PRO A 202 7.40 -4.91 3.69
N LEU A 203 6.64 -6.00 3.54
CA LEU A 203 5.44 -6.24 4.35
C LEU A 203 5.76 -6.20 5.86
N PRO A 204 4.75 -6.01 6.75
CA PRO A 204 4.99 -5.98 8.19
C PRO A 204 5.78 -7.17 8.72
N HIS A 205 6.61 -6.94 9.73
CA HIS A 205 7.53 -7.95 10.25
C HIS A 205 6.78 -9.21 10.74
N TRP A 206 5.63 -9.01 11.38
CA TRP A 206 4.79 -10.09 11.87
C TRP A 206 4.18 -10.94 10.75
N VAL A 207 3.95 -10.37 9.55
CA VAL A 207 3.49 -11.10 8.36
C VAL A 207 4.63 -11.93 7.79
N ALA A 208 5.81 -11.33 7.66
CA ALA A 208 7.01 -12.03 7.21
C ALA A 208 7.36 -13.22 8.11
N GLU A 209 7.14 -13.09 9.43
CA GLU A 209 7.28 -14.20 10.38
C GLU A 209 6.31 -15.35 10.10
N ILE A 210 5.04 -15.05 9.84
CA ILE A 210 4.05 -16.07 9.48
C ILE A 210 4.44 -16.73 8.17
N GLY A 211 4.85 -15.96 7.17
CA GLY A 211 5.26 -16.46 5.86
C GLY A 211 6.46 -17.41 5.88
N ARG A 212 7.37 -17.25 6.85
CA ARG A 212 8.47 -18.21 7.07
C ARG A 212 7.97 -19.59 7.52
N ASN A 213 6.92 -19.63 8.32
CA ASN A 213 6.35 -20.86 8.87
C ASN A 213 5.25 -21.45 7.96
N ASN A 214 4.55 -20.58 7.23
CA ASN A 214 3.48 -20.92 6.31
C ASN A 214 3.64 -20.14 4.98
N PRO A 215 4.43 -20.68 4.03
CA PRO A 215 4.65 -20.02 2.74
C PRO A 215 3.39 -19.91 1.85
N GLU A 216 2.31 -20.63 2.18
CA GLU A 216 1.05 -20.61 1.42
C GLU A 216 0.29 -19.28 1.53
N ILE A 217 0.72 -18.37 2.40
CA ILE A 217 0.15 -17.01 2.47
C ILE A 217 0.56 -16.13 1.29
N PHE A 218 1.50 -16.59 0.45
CA PHE A 218 2.07 -15.86 -0.66
C PHE A 218 1.70 -16.46 -2.01
N PHE A 219 1.72 -15.63 -3.06
CA PHE A 219 1.59 -16.14 -4.42
C PHE A 219 2.72 -17.10 -4.76
N THR A 220 2.38 -18.12 -5.53
CA THR A 220 3.29 -19.22 -5.86
C THR A 220 3.17 -19.53 -7.34
N ASP A 221 4.30 -19.54 -8.04
CA ASP A 221 4.32 -19.93 -9.44
C ASP A 221 4.32 -21.46 -9.62
N ARG A 222 4.28 -21.90 -10.89
CA ARG A 222 4.23 -23.32 -11.23
C ARG A 222 5.46 -24.09 -10.74
N GLU A 223 6.61 -23.45 -10.65
CA GLU A 223 7.87 -24.04 -10.18
C GLU A 223 7.99 -24.03 -8.65
N GLY A 224 6.99 -23.52 -7.93
CA GLY A 224 6.94 -23.48 -6.48
C GLY A 224 7.66 -22.30 -5.85
N ARG A 225 8.09 -21.30 -6.63
CA ARG A 225 8.73 -20.09 -6.10
C ARG A 225 7.67 -19.17 -5.51
N ARG A 226 7.97 -18.58 -4.35
CA ARG A 226 7.06 -17.72 -3.59
C ARG A 226 7.35 -16.25 -3.88
N ASN A 227 6.32 -15.47 -4.17
CA ASN A 227 6.39 -14.01 -4.19
C ASN A 227 5.94 -13.45 -2.83
N SER A 228 6.90 -12.99 -2.02
CA SER A 228 6.64 -12.41 -0.70
C SER A 228 6.21 -10.94 -0.72
N GLU A 229 6.06 -10.32 -1.90
CA GLU A 229 5.72 -8.91 -2.03
C GLU A 229 4.29 -8.60 -1.59
N CYS A 230 3.37 -9.56 -1.71
CA CYS A 230 1.98 -9.38 -1.27
C CYS A 230 1.33 -10.71 -0.87
N LEU A 231 0.23 -10.61 -0.12
CA LEU A 231 -0.54 -11.79 0.29
C LEU A 231 -1.34 -12.35 -0.89
N THR A 232 -1.50 -13.67 -0.95
CA THR A 232 -2.38 -14.29 -1.93
C THR A 232 -3.85 -14.08 -1.58
N TRP A 233 -4.71 -13.87 -2.58
CA TRP A 233 -6.17 -13.86 -2.40
C TRP A 233 -6.70 -15.20 -1.87
N GLY A 234 -5.91 -16.29 -1.97
CA GLY A 234 -6.25 -17.60 -1.43
C GLY A 234 -6.52 -17.62 0.08
N ILE A 235 -6.03 -16.61 0.83
CA ILE A 235 -6.22 -16.51 2.28
C ILE A 235 -7.25 -15.46 2.70
N ASP A 236 -8.03 -14.89 1.77
CA ASP A 236 -9.03 -13.85 2.09
C ASP A 236 -10.11 -14.32 3.08
N LYS A 237 -10.36 -15.64 3.13
CA LYS A 237 -11.31 -16.29 4.04
C LYS A 237 -10.64 -17.13 5.13
N GLU A 238 -9.32 -17.24 5.11
CA GLU A 238 -8.55 -18.10 6.00
C GLU A 238 -7.96 -17.30 7.16
N ARG A 239 -8.13 -17.77 8.39
CA ARG A 239 -7.70 -17.06 9.61
C ARG A 239 -6.23 -17.33 9.97
N VAL A 240 -5.34 -17.23 8.98
CA VAL A 240 -3.91 -17.57 9.10
C VAL A 240 -3.03 -16.38 9.56
N LEU A 241 -3.60 -15.18 9.70
CA LEU A 241 -2.87 -13.96 10.08
C LEU A 241 -3.10 -13.63 11.57
N ARG A 242 -2.59 -14.51 12.46
CA ARG A 242 -2.81 -14.42 13.93
C ARG A 242 -4.30 -14.36 14.29
N GLY A 243 -5.11 -15.21 13.66
CA GLY A 243 -6.56 -15.30 13.90
C GLY A 243 -7.42 -14.40 13.02
N ARG A 244 -6.82 -13.54 12.19
CA ARG A 244 -7.51 -12.68 11.22
C ARG A 244 -7.40 -13.22 9.80
N THR A 245 -8.36 -12.87 8.94
CA THR A 245 -8.23 -13.05 7.48
C THR A 245 -7.52 -11.86 6.83
N ALA A 246 -7.02 -12.01 5.59
CA ALA A 246 -6.40 -10.89 4.87
C ALA A 246 -7.38 -9.71 4.69
N ALA A 247 -8.64 -9.99 4.36
CA ALA A 247 -9.68 -8.97 4.25
C ALA A 247 -9.92 -8.20 5.56
N GLU A 248 -9.90 -8.87 6.71
CA GLU A 248 -10.03 -8.22 8.02
C GLU A 248 -8.83 -7.32 8.33
N VAL A 249 -7.61 -7.74 7.97
CA VAL A 249 -6.39 -6.94 8.12
C VAL A 249 -6.49 -5.66 7.30
N TYR A 250 -6.84 -5.75 6.01
CA TYR A 250 -6.98 -4.58 5.14
C TYR A 250 -8.10 -3.65 5.62
N PHE A 251 -9.23 -4.22 6.05
CA PHE A 251 -10.33 -3.45 6.61
C PHE A 251 -9.94 -2.69 7.88
N ASP A 252 -9.28 -3.36 8.82
CA ASP A 252 -8.85 -2.74 10.07
C ASP A 252 -7.84 -1.61 9.82
N TYR A 253 -6.92 -1.80 8.87
CA TYR A 253 -5.96 -0.79 8.44
C TYR A 253 -6.66 0.45 7.87
N MET A 254 -7.57 0.26 6.91
CA MET A 254 -8.35 1.36 6.33
C MET A 254 -9.24 2.05 7.37
N ARG A 255 -9.81 1.28 8.31
CA ARG A 255 -10.59 1.84 9.42
C ARG A 255 -9.72 2.70 10.33
N SER A 256 -8.51 2.23 10.68
CA SER A 256 -7.53 3.00 11.46
C SER A 256 -7.18 4.31 10.76
N PHE A 257 -6.84 4.25 9.47
CA PHE A 257 -6.60 5.43 8.64
C PHE A 257 -7.78 6.41 8.67
N ARG A 258 -9.00 5.89 8.46
CA ARG A 258 -10.22 6.69 8.43
C ARG A 258 -10.50 7.37 9.77
N VAL A 259 -10.18 6.75 10.90
CA VAL A 259 -10.32 7.35 12.23
C VAL A 259 -9.25 8.40 12.46
N GLU A 260 -7.99 8.10 12.17
CA GLU A 260 -6.86 9.00 12.40
C GLU A 260 -6.96 10.29 11.57
N PHE A 261 -7.42 10.16 10.31
CA PHE A 261 -7.49 11.26 9.35
C PHE A 261 -8.90 11.80 9.13
N ASP A 262 -9.85 11.56 10.06
CA ASP A 262 -11.25 12.01 9.94
C ASP A 262 -11.37 13.50 9.57
N GLU A 263 -10.49 14.35 10.11
CA GLU A 263 -10.49 15.79 9.83
C GLU A 263 -10.26 16.11 8.33
N PHE A 264 -9.50 15.28 7.61
CA PHE A 264 -9.15 15.51 6.21
C PHE A 264 -10.28 15.12 5.25
N PHE A 265 -11.18 14.22 5.67
CA PHE A 265 -12.35 13.83 4.89
C PHE A 265 -13.49 14.86 4.93
N ARG A 266 -13.49 15.74 5.92
CA ARG A 266 -14.51 16.82 6.04
C ARG A 266 -14.29 17.94 5.02
N MET A 267 -13.11 18.02 4.42
CA MET A 267 -12.81 18.96 3.34
C MET A 267 -13.17 18.31 2.01
N GLU A 268 -14.24 18.79 1.39
CA GLU A 268 -14.72 18.25 0.13
C GLU A 268 -13.61 18.29 -0.93
N SER A 269 -13.38 17.14 -1.59
CA SER A 269 -12.39 16.95 -2.67
C SER A 269 -10.91 17.09 -2.29
N PHE A 270 -10.55 17.22 -1.00
CA PHE A 270 -9.15 17.24 -0.57
C PHE A 270 -8.49 15.86 -0.73
N LEU A 271 -9.12 14.81 -0.21
CA LEU A 271 -8.54 13.47 -0.11
C LEU A 271 -9.26 12.48 -1.02
N LYS A 272 -8.49 11.68 -1.76
CA LYS A 272 -8.98 10.53 -2.53
C LYS A 272 -8.17 9.29 -2.18
N LEU A 273 -8.85 8.17 -1.94
CA LEU A 273 -8.21 6.89 -1.68
C LEU A 273 -8.09 6.05 -2.95
N LYS A 274 -6.98 5.32 -3.05
CA LYS A 274 -6.71 4.23 -3.99
C LYS A 274 -6.29 3.01 -3.18
N LEU A 275 -6.65 1.82 -3.65
CA LEU A 275 -6.21 0.55 -3.10
C LEU A 275 -5.18 -0.02 -4.06
N ASP A 276 -4.04 -0.49 -3.54
CA ASP A 276 -2.98 -1.13 -4.33
C ASP A 276 -2.35 -2.32 -3.58
#